data_AF-A0A318PL19-F1
#
_entry.id   AF-A0A318PL19-F1
#
_cell.length_a   1.000
_cell.length_b   1.000
_cell.length_c   1.000
_cell.angle_alpha   90.00
_cell.angle_beta   90.00
_cell.angle_gamma   90.00
#
_symmetry.space_group_name_H-M   'P 1'
#
loop_
_entity.id
_entity.type
_entity.pdbx_description
1 polymer ?
#
loop_
_entity_poly.entity_id
_entity_poly.type
_entity_poly.pdbx_seq_one_letter_code
_entity_poly.pdbx_strand_id
1 'polypeptide(L)'
;MVRLQYGDETVDISVESLKLLQSLPVRDSLQKIIEEPLKMDGIEVFEVRSGGKTTETVTREESVYFAKPSMPDEILVDDHRRAAFSIMALAFKDDNKWRLSNGEQTISAKIEDADFLRRVNENEVSFSKGDILICYLHVIQKRTDTGIKTDYIVDKVIDHKPGTRQIPFIFE
;
A
#
# COMPACT_ATOMS: atom_id res chain seq x y z
N MET A 1 -5.58 30.51 21.91
CA MET A 1 -5.66 29.40 22.89
C MET A 1 -6.79 28.47 22.47
N VAL A 2 -6.59 27.17 22.58
CA VAL A 2 -7.60 26.13 22.34
C VAL A 2 -7.61 25.21 23.54
N ARG A 3 -8.80 24.85 24.04
CA ARG A 3 -8.96 23.87 25.12
C ARG A 3 -9.22 22.50 24.53
N LEU A 4 -8.39 21.52 24.86
CA LEU A 4 -8.63 20.11 24.59
C LEU A 4 -9.26 19.47 25.82
N GLN A 5 -10.24 18.60 25.63
CA GLN A 5 -10.86 17.83 26.71
C GLN A 5 -10.81 16.34 26.36
N TYR A 6 -10.37 15.53 27.32
CA TYR A 6 -10.35 14.08 27.23
C TYR A 6 -10.89 13.49 28.54
N GLY A 7 -12.10 12.92 28.49
CA GLY A 7 -12.83 12.58 29.71
C GLY A 7 -13.08 13.82 30.58
N ASP A 8 -12.64 13.76 31.83
CA ASP A 8 -12.74 14.86 32.80
C ASP A 8 -11.49 15.76 32.80
N GLU A 9 -10.46 15.42 32.01
CA GLU A 9 -9.24 16.21 31.92
C GLU A 9 -9.36 17.30 30.85
N THR A 10 -8.84 18.48 31.15
CA THR A 10 -8.75 19.59 30.20
C THR A 10 -7.34 20.14 30.15
N VAL A 11 -6.84 20.44 28.95
CA VAL A 11 -5.56 21.12 28.73
C VAL A 11 -5.73 22.30 27.78
N ASP A 12 -5.20 23.45 28.16
CA ASP A 12 -5.20 24.65 27.32
C ASP A 12 -3.87 24.74 26.56
N ILE A 13 -3.95 24.81 25.23
CA ILE A 13 -2.77 24.92 24.35
C ILE A 13 -2.84 26.14 23.44
N SER A 14 -1.68 26.56 22.93
CA SER A 14 -1.62 27.60 21.90
C SER A 14 -2.20 27.09 20.56
N VAL A 15 -2.65 28.00 19.70
CA VAL A 15 -3.14 27.63 18.37
C VAL A 15 -1.99 27.13 17.50
N GLU A 16 -0.80 27.67 17.73
CA GLU A 16 0.45 27.31 17.10
C GLU A 16 0.82 25.85 17.41
N SER A 17 0.74 25.45 18.69
CA SER A 17 0.95 24.06 19.11
C SER A 17 -0.04 23.10 18.43
N LEU A 18 -1.32 23.49 18.35
CA LEU A 18 -2.33 22.68 17.67
C LEU A 18 -2.01 22.51 16.17
N LYS A 19 -1.62 23.59 15.49
CA LYS A 19 -1.22 23.55 14.07
C LYS A 19 -0.02 22.64 13.83
N LEU A 20 0.96 22.66 14.74
CA LEU A 20 2.12 21.76 14.67
C LEU A 20 1.70 20.30 14.85
N LEU A 21 0.81 20.00 15.80
CA LEU A 21 0.29 18.64 16.00
C LEU A 21 -0.52 18.12 14.80
N GLN A 22 -1.21 19.00 14.07
CA GLN A 22 -1.98 18.65 12.86
C GLN A 22 -1.12 18.52 11.59
N SER A 23 0.15 18.95 11.63
CA SER A 23 1.03 18.95 10.46
C SER A 23 1.70 17.58 10.28
N LEU A 24 1.30 16.85 9.23
CA LEU A 24 1.92 15.55 8.91
C LEU A 24 3.46 15.63 8.74
N PRO A 25 4.05 16.63 8.06
CA PRO A 25 5.51 16.77 8.00
C PRO A 25 6.18 16.97 9.36
N VAL A 26 5.52 17.68 10.29
CA VAL A 26 6.04 17.86 11.65
C VAL A 26 5.94 16.54 12.43
N ARG A 27 4.82 15.82 12.34
CA ARG A 27 4.64 14.50 12.96
C ARG A 27 5.66 13.49 12.44
N ASP A 28 5.89 13.46 11.13
CA ASP A 28 6.91 12.62 10.49
C ASP A 28 8.33 12.97 10.98
N SER A 29 8.64 14.26 11.12
CA SER A 29 9.92 14.71 11.67
C SER A 29 10.09 14.26 13.11
N LEU A 30 9.09 14.48 13.98
CA LEU A 30 9.12 14.09 15.38
C LEU A 30 9.29 12.57 15.56
N GLN A 31 8.58 11.76 14.77
CA GLN A 31 8.76 10.33 14.75
C GLN A 31 10.23 9.95 14.45
N LYS A 32 10.83 10.53 13.40
CA LYS A 32 12.20 10.22 12.98
C LYS A 32 13.27 10.68 13.96
N ILE A 33 13.04 11.79 14.67
CA ILE A 33 14.04 12.35 15.60
C ILE A 33 13.89 11.85 17.05
N ILE A 34 12.70 11.41 17.45
CA ILE A 34 12.40 11.00 18.83
C ILE A 34 12.02 9.52 18.87
N GLU A 35 10.93 9.12 18.21
CA GLU A 35 10.37 7.78 18.38
C GLU A 35 11.26 6.67 17.81
N GLU A 36 11.65 6.77 16.54
CA GLU A 36 12.43 5.75 15.85
C GLU A 36 13.79 5.49 16.55
N PRO A 37 14.58 6.53 16.93
CA PRO A 37 15.82 6.32 17.68
C PRO A 37 15.59 5.67 19.05
N LEU A 38 14.58 6.11 19.81
CA LEU A 38 14.30 5.55 21.14
C LEU A 38 13.85 4.10 21.12
N LYS A 39 13.36 3.59 19.98
CA LYS A 39 13.06 2.16 19.80
C LYS A 39 14.31 1.30 19.57
N MET A 40 15.45 1.90 19.24
CA MET A 40 16.68 1.16 19.01
C MET A 40 17.31 0.72 20.34
N ASP A 41 17.92 -0.47 20.34
CA ASP A 41 18.64 -0.97 21.52
C ASP A 41 19.82 -0.04 21.85
N GLY A 42 19.93 0.35 23.12
CA GLY A 42 21.00 1.21 23.63
C GLY A 42 20.73 2.72 23.59
N ILE A 43 19.55 3.17 23.16
CA ILE A 43 19.10 4.57 23.24
C ILE A 43 17.93 4.65 24.23
N GLU A 44 18.10 5.36 25.36
CA GLU A 44 17.09 5.40 26.43
C GLU A 44 16.36 6.74 26.55
N VAL A 45 17.00 7.84 26.16
CA VAL A 45 16.44 9.20 26.31
C VAL A 45 16.78 10.08 25.12
N PHE A 46 15.82 10.92 24.74
CA PHE A 46 16.01 12.07 23.86
C PHE A 46 15.97 13.34 24.72
N GLU A 47 16.92 14.25 24.53
CA GLU A 47 16.99 15.48 25.30
C GLU A 47 17.13 16.71 24.41
N VAL A 48 16.36 17.76 24.71
CA VAL A 48 16.61 19.10 24.18
C VAL A 48 17.41 19.87 25.23
N ARG A 49 18.52 20.47 24.82
CA ARG A 49 19.40 21.24 25.71
C ARG A 49 19.56 22.68 25.21
N SER A 50 19.52 23.63 26.12
CA SER A 50 19.79 25.04 25.86
C SER A 50 20.75 25.60 26.92
N GLY A 51 21.83 26.26 26.49
CA GLY A 51 22.86 26.77 27.39
C GLY A 51 23.52 25.70 28.28
N GLY A 52 23.64 24.46 27.77
CA GLY A 52 24.21 23.33 28.50
C GLY A 52 23.28 22.69 29.55
N LYS A 53 22.04 23.19 29.70
CA LYS A 53 21.03 22.60 30.58
C LYS A 53 19.98 21.87 29.75
N THR A 54 19.55 20.71 30.23
CA THR A 54 18.40 20.00 29.67
C THR A 54 17.14 20.82 29.93
N THR A 55 16.41 21.12 28.87
CA THR A 55 15.12 21.82 28.91
C THR A 55 13.96 20.85 28.78
N GLU A 56 14.13 19.78 27.99
CA GLU A 56 13.12 18.74 27.79
C GLU A 56 13.80 17.37 27.73
N THR A 57 13.11 16.35 28.24
CA THR A 57 13.54 14.94 28.17
C THR A 57 12.34 14.10 27.75
N VAL A 58 12.57 13.15 26.85
CA VAL A 58 11.60 12.13 26.45
C VAL A 58 12.22 10.76 26.68
N THR A 59 11.54 9.90 27.42
CA THR A 59 12.00 8.52 27.65
C THR A 59 11.56 7.56 26.55
N ARG A 60 12.15 6.37 26.53
CA ARG A 60 11.75 5.27 25.65
C ARG A 60 10.25 4.96 25.73
N GLU A 61 9.66 5.00 26.92
CA GLU A 61 8.23 4.71 27.14
C GLU A 61 7.32 5.80 26.56
N GLU A 62 7.77 7.06 26.59
CA GLU A 62 7.04 8.22 26.07
C GLU A 62 7.17 8.37 24.55
N SER A 63 8.14 7.69 23.95
CA SER A 63 8.46 7.76 22.52
C SER A 63 7.23 7.55 21.62
N VAL A 64 6.30 6.68 22.03
CA VAL A 64 5.08 6.35 21.29
C VAL A 64 4.16 7.56 21.06
N TYR A 65 4.20 8.57 21.93
CA TYR A 65 3.38 9.78 21.78
C TYR A 65 3.82 10.66 20.59
N PHE A 66 5.05 10.46 20.12
CA PHE A 66 5.65 11.16 18.99
C PHE A 66 5.50 10.43 17.66
N ALA A 67 4.84 9.26 17.65
CA ALA A 67 4.55 8.51 16.44
C ALA A 67 3.71 9.31 15.45
N LYS A 68 4.05 9.24 14.16
CA LYS A 68 3.17 9.76 13.11
C LYS A 68 1.87 8.94 13.14
N PRO A 69 0.69 9.59 13.22
CA PRO A 69 -0.56 8.85 13.18
C PRO A 69 -0.69 8.13 11.83
N SER A 70 -1.15 6.88 11.87
CA SER A 70 -1.65 6.19 10.69
C SER A 70 -2.87 6.94 10.19
N MET A 71 -2.80 7.46 8.97
CA MET A 71 -3.97 7.95 8.27
C MET A 71 -4.61 6.75 7.56
N PRO A 72 -5.93 6.55 7.67
CA PRO A 72 -6.59 5.54 6.86
C PRO A 72 -6.40 5.86 5.38
N ASP A 73 -6.17 4.84 4.58
CA ASP A 73 -6.13 5.00 3.12
C ASP A 73 -7.48 5.53 2.63
N GLU A 74 -7.45 6.60 1.85
CA GLU A 74 -8.64 7.19 1.23
C GLU A 74 -8.83 6.57 -0.16
N ILE A 75 -9.92 5.81 -0.38
CA ILE A 75 -10.25 5.30 -1.72
C ILE A 75 -10.67 6.49 -2.58
N LEU A 76 -9.91 6.72 -3.65
CA LEU A 76 -10.18 7.78 -4.63
C LEU A 76 -10.96 7.25 -5.83
N VAL A 77 -10.64 6.03 -6.26
CA VAL A 77 -11.28 5.35 -7.40
C VAL A 77 -11.47 3.88 -7.05
N ASP A 78 -12.65 3.37 -7.38
CA ASP A 78 -13.03 1.97 -7.31
C ASP A 78 -13.73 1.62 -8.64
N ASP A 79 -13.02 0.91 -9.51
CA ASP A 79 -13.44 0.64 -10.90
C ASP A 79 -13.44 -0.85 -11.20
N HIS A 80 -14.52 -1.35 -11.81
CA HIS A 80 -14.62 -2.71 -12.31
C HIS A 80 -14.82 -2.69 -13.82
N ARG A 81 -13.92 -3.33 -14.55
CA ARG A 81 -13.94 -3.34 -16.02
C ARG A 81 -13.45 -4.64 -16.62
N ARG A 82 -13.88 -4.92 -17.85
CA ARG A 82 -13.32 -6.01 -18.65
C ARG A 82 -12.00 -5.53 -19.27
N ALA A 83 -10.96 -6.36 -19.17
CA ALA A 83 -9.64 -6.06 -19.72
C ALA A 83 -8.98 -7.30 -20.31
N ALA A 84 -7.99 -7.08 -21.19
CA ALA A 84 -7.16 -8.12 -21.75
C ALA A 84 -5.69 -7.90 -21.36
N PHE A 85 -5.03 -8.96 -20.92
CA PHE A 85 -3.64 -8.90 -20.47
C PHE A 85 -2.83 -10.07 -21.00
N SER A 86 -1.60 -9.80 -21.40
CA SER A 86 -0.60 -10.84 -21.67
C SER A 86 0.13 -11.25 -20.39
N ILE A 87 0.36 -12.56 -20.21
CA ILE A 87 1.07 -13.12 -19.05
C ILE A 87 2.57 -12.91 -19.23
N MET A 88 3.19 -12.13 -18.34
CA MET A 88 4.64 -11.90 -18.36
C MET A 88 5.38 -12.81 -17.37
N ALA A 89 4.86 -12.96 -16.16
CA ALA A 89 5.38 -13.88 -15.16
C ALA A 89 4.26 -14.35 -14.21
N LEU A 90 4.26 -15.64 -13.93
CA LEU A 90 3.33 -16.30 -13.01
C LEU A 90 3.95 -16.36 -11.61
N ALA A 91 3.10 -16.27 -10.59
CA ALA A 91 3.50 -16.53 -9.23
C ALA A 91 2.54 -17.54 -8.59
N PHE A 92 3.08 -18.73 -8.28
CA PHE A 92 2.30 -19.90 -7.85
C PHE A 92 2.15 -20.02 -6.33
N LYS A 93 2.77 -19.14 -5.54
CA LYS A 93 2.56 -19.12 -4.09
C LYS A 93 1.34 -18.26 -3.78
N ASP A 94 0.55 -18.71 -2.82
CA ASP A 94 -0.55 -17.95 -2.25
C ASP A 94 -0.05 -16.56 -1.82
N ASP A 95 -0.83 -15.53 -2.16
CA ASP A 95 -0.54 -14.10 -1.94
C ASP A 95 0.50 -13.43 -2.87
N ASN A 96 1.11 -14.16 -3.81
CA ASN A 96 1.96 -13.51 -4.80
C ASN A 96 1.17 -12.88 -5.96
N LYS A 97 1.63 -11.70 -6.42
CA LYS A 97 1.06 -11.00 -7.57
C LYS A 97 1.63 -11.51 -8.90
N TRP A 98 0.74 -11.71 -9.87
CA TRP A 98 1.08 -12.06 -11.25
C TRP A 98 1.51 -10.82 -12.01
N ARG A 99 2.53 -10.93 -12.87
CA ARG A 99 2.93 -9.85 -13.77
C ARG A 99 2.19 -9.96 -15.08
N LEU A 100 1.34 -8.98 -15.34
CA LEU A 100 0.46 -8.91 -16.50
C LEU A 100 0.78 -7.64 -17.31
N SER A 101 0.65 -7.68 -18.63
CA SER A 101 0.85 -6.51 -19.49
C SER A 101 -0.36 -6.24 -20.36
N ASN A 102 -0.83 -5.00 -20.40
CA ASN A 102 -1.90 -4.57 -21.30
C ASN A 102 -1.37 -4.05 -22.65
N GLY A 103 -0.07 -4.23 -22.92
CA GLY A 103 0.61 -3.72 -24.12
C GLY A 103 1.30 -2.37 -23.93
N GLU A 104 0.81 -1.53 -23.01
CA GLU A 104 1.41 -0.23 -22.69
C GLU A 104 2.24 -0.28 -21.41
N GLN A 105 1.70 -0.94 -20.38
CA GLN A 105 2.31 -1.05 -19.06
C GLN A 105 2.23 -2.48 -18.53
N THR A 106 3.20 -2.82 -17.67
CA THR A 106 3.17 -4.05 -16.88
C THR A 106 2.64 -3.74 -15.48
N ILE A 107 1.63 -4.49 -15.05
CA ILE A 107 1.02 -4.41 -13.73
C ILE A 107 1.33 -5.65 -12.91
N SER A 108 1.33 -5.50 -11.59
CA SER A 108 1.34 -6.63 -10.65
C SER A 108 -0.08 -6.81 -10.11
N ALA A 109 -0.78 -7.85 -10.56
CA ALA A 109 -2.17 -8.09 -10.22
C ALA A 109 -2.32 -9.32 -9.31
N LYS A 110 -3.24 -9.27 -8.36
CA LYS A 110 -3.69 -10.44 -7.60
C LYS A 110 -4.76 -11.16 -8.41
N ILE A 111 -4.73 -12.49 -8.45
CA ILE A 111 -5.81 -13.28 -9.05
C ILE A 111 -6.68 -13.79 -7.90
N GLU A 112 -7.96 -13.40 -7.85
CA GLU A 112 -8.91 -13.86 -6.82
C GLU A 112 -9.93 -14.85 -7.37
N ASP A 113 -9.85 -15.19 -8.65
CA ASP A 113 -10.62 -16.26 -9.27
C ASP A 113 -10.18 -17.65 -8.76
N ALA A 114 -10.81 -18.09 -7.68
CA ALA A 114 -10.51 -19.37 -7.03
C ALA A 114 -10.74 -20.57 -7.96
N ASP A 115 -11.79 -20.53 -8.81
CA ASP A 115 -12.09 -21.60 -9.76
C ASP A 115 -11.00 -21.70 -10.81
N PHE A 116 -10.56 -20.57 -11.35
CA PHE A 116 -9.45 -20.52 -12.29
C PHE A 116 -8.16 -21.03 -11.66
N LEU A 117 -7.79 -20.54 -10.47
CA LEU A 117 -6.57 -20.98 -9.77
C LEU A 117 -6.59 -22.47 -9.47
N ARG A 118 -7.73 -23.03 -9.07
CA ARG A 118 -7.91 -24.48 -8.87
C ARG A 118 -7.61 -25.25 -10.16
N ARG A 119 -8.18 -24.83 -11.29
CA ARG A 119 -7.94 -25.45 -12.60
C ARG A 119 -6.48 -25.35 -13.06
N VAL A 120 -5.80 -24.26 -12.72
CA VAL A 120 -4.34 -24.12 -12.95
C VAL A 120 -3.56 -25.14 -12.13
N ASN A 121 -3.86 -25.24 -10.83
CA ASN A 121 -3.17 -26.16 -9.91
C ASN A 121 -3.41 -27.64 -10.25
N GLU A 122 -4.59 -27.96 -10.78
CA GLU A 122 -4.96 -29.30 -11.25
C GLU A 122 -4.42 -29.62 -12.66
N ASN A 123 -3.68 -28.69 -13.29
CA ASN A 123 -3.18 -28.77 -14.67
C ASN A 123 -4.28 -28.92 -15.74
N GLU A 124 -5.52 -28.52 -15.45
CA GLU A 124 -6.62 -28.49 -16.43
C GLU A 124 -6.46 -27.35 -17.45
N VAL A 125 -5.69 -26.31 -17.09
CA VAL A 125 -5.36 -25.18 -17.99
C VAL A 125 -3.87 -24.92 -17.96
N SER A 126 -3.22 -24.99 -19.12
CA SER A 126 -1.79 -24.70 -19.29
C SER A 126 -1.57 -23.28 -19.80
N PHE A 127 -0.65 -22.54 -19.19
CA PHE A 127 -0.28 -21.19 -19.63
C PHE A 127 1.17 -21.13 -20.09
N SER A 128 1.46 -20.16 -20.93
CA SER A 128 2.82 -19.78 -21.27
C SER A 128 2.98 -18.27 -21.28
N LYS A 129 4.23 -17.82 -21.17
CA LYS A 129 4.57 -16.42 -21.35
C LYS A 129 4.05 -15.95 -22.73
N GLY A 130 3.31 -14.84 -22.74
CA GLY A 130 2.70 -14.27 -23.94
C GLY A 130 1.27 -14.72 -24.23
N ASP A 131 0.71 -15.67 -23.46
CA ASP A 131 -0.71 -15.97 -23.51
C ASP A 131 -1.54 -14.79 -23.02
N ILE A 132 -2.74 -14.63 -23.56
CA ILE A 132 -3.67 -13.54 -23.26
C ILE A 132 -4.79 -14.05 -22.36
N LEU A 133 -5.04 -13.33 -21.27
CA LEU A 133 -6.20 -13.48 -20.42
C LEU A 133 -7.18 -12.36 -20.70
N ILE A 134 -8.45 -12.70 -20.90
CA ILE A 134 -9.55 -11.74 -20.85
C ILE A 134 -10.24 -11.92 -19.51
N CYS A 135 -10.32 -10.87 -18.72
CA CYS A 135 -10.82 -10.95 -17.36
C CYS A 135 -11.68 -9.75 -16.95
N TYR A 136 -12.42 -9.93 -15.86
CA TYR A 136 -12.94 -8.83 -15.06
C TYR A 136 -11.84 -8.39 -14.08
N LEU A 137 -11.51 -7.10 -14.15
CA LEU A 137 -10.47 -6.46 -13.39
C LEU A 137 -11.10 -5.42 -12.45
N HIS A 138 -10.81 -5.54 -11.16
CA HIS A 138 -11.07 -4.55 -10.14
C HIS A 138 -9.81 -3.71 -9.92
N VAL A 139 -9.95 -2.39 -10.06
CA VAL A 139 -8.89 -1.41 -9.89
C VAL A 139 -9.25 -0.48 -8.74
N ILE A 140 -8.46 -0.52 -7.68
CA ILE A 140 -8.63 0.36 -6.53
C ILE A 140 -7.47 1.35 -6.50
N GLN A 141 -7.77 2.64 -6.63
CA GLN A 141 -6.78 3.69 -6.41
C GLN A 141 -7.05 4.36 -5.07
N LYS A 142 -6.04 4.39 -4.22
CA LYS A 142 -6.12 4.95 -2.88
C LYS A 142 -5.00 5.93 -2.61
N ARG A 143 -5.33 6.99 -1.89
CA ARG A 143 -4.34 7.90 -1.32
C ARG A 143 -3.85 7.31 -0.01
N THR A 144 -2.57 7.01 0.04
CA THR A 144 -1.85 6.59 1.23
C THR A 144 -1.04 7.78 1.77
N ASP A 145 -0.38 7.57 2.90
CA ASP A 145 0.55 8.54 3.49
C ASP A 145 1.82 8.81 2.65
N THR A 146 2.07 7.96 1.65
CA THR A 146 3.25 7.95 0.75
C THR A 146 2.92 8.32 -0.69
N GLY A 147 1.63 8.50 -1.02
CA GLY A 147 1.19 8.91 -2.37
C GLY A 147 -0.03 8.15 -2.85
N ILE A 148 -0.21 8.07 -4.17
CA ILE A 148 -1.29 7.27 -4.76
C ILE A 148 -0.78 5.86 -4.98
N LYS A 149 -1.50 4.88 -4.41
CA LYS A 149 -1.30 3.46 -4.67
C LYS A 149 -2.46 2.93 -5.51
N THR A 150 -2.14 2.11 -6.52
CA THR A 150 -3.14 1.40 -7.33
C THR A 150 -2.99 -0.10 -7.10
N ASP A 151 -4.08 -0.75 -6.68
CA ASP A 151 -4.18 -2.19 -6.56
C ASP A 151 -5.00 -2.75 -7.73
N TYR A 152 -4.48 -3.82 -8.34
CA TYR A 152 -5.09 -4.52 -9.47
C TYR A 152 -5.47 -5.92 -9.02
N ILE A 153 -6.75 -6.26 -9.15
CA ILE A 153 -7.30 -7.55 -8.77
C ILE A 153 -8.06 -8.12 -9.97
N VAL A 154 -7.73 -9.35 -10.34
CA VAL A 154 -8.48 -10.11 -11.34
C VAL A 154 -9.53 -10.91 -10.60
N ASP A 155 -10.76 -10.41 -10.63
CA ASP A 155 -11.92 -11.04 -9.97
C ASP A 155 -12.28 -12.35 -10.66
N LYS A 156 -12.21 -12.36 -12.00
CA LYS A 156 -12.61 -13.51 -12.81
C LYS A 156 -11.91 -13.56 -14.17
N VAL A 157 -11.37 -14.71 -14.53
CA VAL A 157 -10.85 -15.00 -15.87
C VAL A 157 -12.00 -15.52 -16.74
N ILE A 158 -12.32 -14.75 -17.79
CA ILE A 158 -13.44 -15.02 -18.69
C ILE A 158 -12.97 -15.93 -19.84
N ASP A 159 -11.79 -15.67 -20.37
CA ASP A 159 -11.23 -16.38 -21.53
C ASP A 159 -9.70 -16.40 -21.47
N HIS A 160 -9.10 -17.44 -22.04
CA HIS A 160 -7.66 -17.61 -22.19
C HIS A 160 -7.35 -17.93 -23.64
N LYS A 161 -6.52 -17.08 -24.25
CA LYS A 161 -6.05 -17.25 -25.63
C LYS A 161 -4.56 -17.56 -25.61
N PRO A 162 -4.13 -18.71 -26.15
CA PRO A 162 -2.72 -18.99 -26.33
C PRO A 162 -2.04 -17.87 -27.12
N GLY A 163 -0.82 -17.50 -26.74
CA GLY A 163 -0.03 -16.51 -27.48
C GLY A 163 0.14 -16.96 -28.93
N THR A 164 0.14 -16.03 -29.87
CA THR A 164 0.27 -16.33 -31.30
C THR A 164 1.63 -16.98 -31.58
N ARG A 165 1.66 -18.31 -31.65
CA ARG A 165 2.86 -19.08 -32.01
C ARG A 165 2.96 -19.34 -33.51
N GLN A 166 1.83 -19.32 -34.22
CA GLN A 166 1.72 -19.59 -35.66
C GLN A 166 0.63 -18.71 -36.28
N ILE A 167 0.85 -18.30 -37.54
CA ILE A 167 -0.12 -17.53 -38.32
C ILE A 167 -1.28 -18.46 -38.70
N PRO A 168 -2.54 -18.09 -38.46
CA PRO A 168 -3.67 -18.89 -38.94
C PRO A 168 -3.67 -18.91 -40.46
N PHE A 169 -3.68 -20.11 -41.04
CA PHE A 169 -3.93 -20.28 -42.47
C PHE A 169 -5.42 -20.00 -42.72
N ILE A 170 -5.72 -18.93 -43.45
CA ILE A 170 -7.08 -18.60 -43.89
C ILE A 170 -7.32 -19.38 -45.19
N PHE A 171 -8.32 -20.25 -45.20
CA PHE A 171 -8.84 -20.79 -46.46
C PHE A 171 -9.87 -19.80 -47.02
N GLU A 172 -9.65 -19.35 -48.25
CA GLU A 172 -10.69 -18.72 -49.09
C GLU A 172 -11.56 -19.79 -49.76
#